data_AF-A0A399WGG3-F1
#
_entry.id   AF-A0A399WGG3-F1
#
_cell.length_a   1.000
_cell.length_b   1.000
_cell.length_c   1.000
_cell.angle_alpha   90.00
_cell.angle_beta   90.00
_cell.angle_gamma   90.00
#
_symmetry.space_group_name_H-M   'P 1'
#
loop_
_entity.id
_entity.type
_entity.pdbx_description
1 polymer ?
#
loop_
_entity_poly.entity_id
_entity_poly.type
_entity_poly.pdbx_seq_one_letter_code
_entity_poly.pdbx_strand_id
1 'polypeptide(L)'
;MPSIDELRKIAEIEFADIVKDSLIVDHKLRIFLVKHGFIDVSLSQKLPDKFGFHWEVTDTDGTIFRYDNFPDKNWSNVSSYPYHFHNGSQMNVEASPFPLAILEGFRAFLEFVRVKMRLADQPV
;
A
#
# COMPACT_ATOMS: atom_id res chain seq x y z
N MET A 1 1.08 -8.38 16.49
CA MET A 1 1.51 -7.89 15.16
C MET A 1 0.99 -8.86 14.11
N PRO A 2 0.42 -8.36 13.02
CA PRO A 2 0.10 -9.21 11.89
C PRO A 2 1.37 -9.78 11.25
N SER A 3 1.23 -10.92 10.62
CA SER A 3 2.24 -11.57 9.79
C SER A 3 2.07 -11.20 8.33
N ILE A 4 3.14 -11.40 7.55
CA ILE A 4 3.07 -11.27 6.08
C ILE A 4 2.04 -12.26 5.50
N ASP A 5 1.91 -13.46 6.05
CA ASP A 5 0.91 -14.44 5.60
C ASP A 5 -0.54 -14.00 5.85
N GLU A 6 -0.82 -13.28 6.95
CA GLU A 6 -2.14 -12.70 7.18
C GLU A 6 -2.48 -11.62 6.14
N LEU A 7 -1.52 -10.74 5.81
CA LEU A 7 -1.69 -9.73 4.76
C LEU A 7 -1.87 -10.40 3.38
N ARG A 8 -1.13 -11.47 3.10
CA ARG A 8 -1.28 -12.26 1.88
C ARG A 8 -2.70 -12.83 1.77
N LYS A 9 -3.22 -13.45 2.83
CA LYS A 9 -4.59 -13.99 2.86
C LYS A 9 -5.64 -12.91 2.60
N ILE A 10 -5.49 -11.73 3.19
CA ILE A 10 -6.38 -10.60 2.91
C ILE A 10 -6.36 -10.28 1.41
N ALA A 11 -5.18 -10.10 0.83
CA ALA A 11 -5.04 -9.78 -0.59
C ALA A 11 -5.66 -10.84 -1.50
N GLU A 12 -5.30 -12.11 -1.30
CA GLU A 12 -5.71 -13.22 -2.18
C GLU A 12 -7.18 -13.61 -2.03
N ILE A 13 -7.79 -13.41 -0.85
CA ILE A 13 -9.17 -13.84 -0.58
C ILE A 13 -10.15 -12.67 -0.71
N GLU A 14 -9.89 -11.55 -0.02
CA GLU A 14 -10.84 -10.43 0.07
C GLU A 14 -10.77 -9.52 -1.17
N PHE A 15 -9.63 -9.51 -1.87
CA PHE A 15 -9.36 -8.64 -3.03
C PHE A 15 -9.00 -9.44 -4.29
N ALA A 16 -9.51 -10.67 -4.39
CA ALA A 16 -9.27 -11.56 -5.53
C ALA A 16 -9.68 -10.95 -6.89
N ASP A 17 -10.55 -9.94 -6.91
CA ASP A 17 -10.96 -9.26 -8.14
C ASP A 17 -9.88 -8.33 -8.73
N ILE A 18 -8.90 -7.91 -7.92
CA ILE A 18 -7.78 -7.05 -8.37
C ILE A 18 -6.41 -7.73 -8.27
N VAL A 19 -6.30 -8.83 -7.54
CA VAL A 19 -5.06 -9.59 -7.37
C VAL A 19 -4.93 -10.68 -8.43
N LYS A 20 -3.83 -10.65 -9.19
CA LYS A 20 -3.48 -11.68 -10.18
C LYS A 20 -2.69 -12.82 -9.56
N ASP A 21 -1.69 -12.49 -8.76
CA ASP A 21 -0.80 -13.44 -8.09
C ASP A 21 -0.08 -12.75 -6.93
N SER A 22 0.53 -13.52 -6.02
CA SER A 22 1.38 -12.97 -4.98
C SER A 22 2.60 -13.84 -4.66
N LEU A 23 3.71 -13.18 -4.37
CA LEU A 23 4.99 -13.81 -4.06
C LEU A 23 5.58 -13.19 -2.79
N ILE A 24 6.08 -14.05 -1.90
CA ILE A 24 6.90 -13.60 -0.78
C ILE A 24 8.37 -13.62 -1.25
N VAL A 25 9.01 -12.46 -1.23
CA VAL A 25 10.43 -12.28 -1.53
C VAL A 25 11.11 -11.77 -0.27
N ASP A 26 11.94 -12.61 0.35
CA ASP A 26 12.55 -12.39 1.66
C ASP A 26 11.52 -12.08 2.76
N HIS A 27 11.34 -10.79 3.08
CA HIS A 27 10.48 -10.30 4.16
C HIS A 27 9.38 -9.36 3.64
N LYS A 28 9.18 -9.38 2.32
CA LYS A 28 8.24 -8.55 1.59
C LYS A 28 7.26 -9.43 0.83
N LEU A 29 5.99 -9.07 0.86
CA LEU A 29 4.96 -9.61 -0.01
C LEU A 29 4.84 -8.71 -1.23
N ARG A 30 5.03 -9.26 -2.42
CA ARG A 30 4.71 -8.61 -3.69
C ARG A 30 3.39 -9.16 -4.21
N ILE A 31 2.45 -8.28 -4.47
CA ILE A 31 1.14 -8.58 -5.03
C ILE A 31 1.15 -8.06 -6.47
N PHE A 32 1.00 -8.96 -7.43
CA PHE A 32 0.80 -8.58 -8.82
C PHE A 32 -0.68 -8.27 -9.03
N LEU A 33 -0.97 -7.07 -9.53
CA LEU A 33 -2.35 -6.68 -9.83
C LEU A 33 -2.75 -7.22 -11.21
N VAL A 34 -4.05 -7.38 -11.43
CA VAL A 34 -4.59 -7.78 -12.74
C VAL A 34 -4.28 -6.76 -13.84
N LYS A 35 -3.98 -5.51 -13.45
CA LYS A 35 -3.55 -4.39 -14.31
C LYS A 35 -2.90 -3.29 -13.46
N HIS A 36 -2.26 -2.32 -14.12
CA HIS A 36 -1.72 -1.12 -13.47
C HIS A 36 -0.64 -1.39 -12.40
N GLY A 37 0.18 -2.43 -12.59
CA GLY A 37 1.41 -2.65 -11.82
C GLY A 37 1.34 -3.63 -10.65
N PHE A 38 2.01 -3.30 -9.54
CA PHE A 38 2.16 -4.22 -8.40
C PHE A 38 2.21 -3.47 -7.07
N ILE A 39 1.88 -4.18 -5.98
CA ILE A 39 1.97 -3.67 -4.61
C ILE A 39 3.05 -4.43 -3.86
N ASP A 40 4.01 -3.70 -3.28
CA ASP A 40 4.97 -4.21 -2.33
C ASP A 40 4.51 -3.90 -0.90
N VAL A 41 4.44 -4.95 -0.07
CA VAL A 41 3.99 -4.91 1.32
C VAL A 41 5.13 -5.37 2.20
N SER A 42 5.59 -4.51 3.09
CA SER A 42 6.70 -4.78 4.00
C SER A 42 6.28 -4.58 5.45
N LEU A 43 6.62 -5.53 6.30
CA LEU A 43 6.56 -5.40 7.76
C LEU A 43 7.99 -5.40 8.30
N SER A 44 8.33 -4.45 9.16
CA SER A 44 9.65 -4.38 9.74
C SER A 44 9.88 -5.54 10.70
N GLN A 45 10.99 -6.24 10.52
CA GLN A 45 11.41 -7.31 11.42
C GLN A 45 12.12 -6.80 12.68
N LYS A 46 12.60 -5.55 12.64
CA LYS A 46 13.40 -4.94 13.71
C LYS A 46 12.59 -3.98 14.57
N LEU A 47 11.67 -3.27 13.95
CA LEU A 47 10.86 -2.24 14.60
C LEU A 47 9.41 -2.70 14.64
N PRO A 48 8.90 -3.04 15.85
CA PRO A 48 7.48 -3.23 16.11
C PRO A 48 6.58 -2.24 15.36
N ASP A 49 5.52 -2.78 14.75
CA ASP A 49 4.44 -2.03 14.12
C ASP A 49 4.86 -1.09 12.97
N LYS A 50 6.09 -1.22 12.45
CA LYS A 50 6.54 -0.49 11.26
C LYS A 50 6.20 -1.24 9.98
N PHE A 51 5.60 -0.55 9.03
CA PHE A 51 5.19 -1.12 7.76
C PHE A 51 5.34 -0.12 6.62
N GLY A 52 5.26 -0.64 5.38
CA GLY A 52 5.05 0.15 4.19
C GLY A 52 4.29 -0.64 3.13
N PHE A 53 3.27 -0.02 2.55
CA PHE A 53 2.48 -0.53 1.42
C PHE A 53 2.72 0.41 0.24
N HIS A 54 3.37 -0.08 -0.81
CA HIS A 54 3.78 0.70 -1.97
C HIS A 54 3.13 0.12 -3.22
N TRP A 55 2.25 0.87 -3.88
CA TRP A 55 1.75 0.57 -5.21
C TRP A 55 2.55 1.33 -6.28
N GLU A 56 3.25 0.58 -7.13
CA GLU A 56 3.94 1.10 -8.31
C GLU A 56 2.99 0.97 -9.51
N VAL A 57 2.63 2.09 -10.15
CA VAL A 57 1.76 2.09 -11.32
C VAL A 57 2.60 2.00 -12.59
N THR A 58 2.48 0.91 -13.35
CA THR A 58 3.31 0.69 -14.55
C THR A 58 2.86 1.44 -15.79
N ASP A 59 1.59 1.83 -15.84
CA ASP A 59 0.98 2.38 -17.06
C ASP A 59 1.05 3.92 -17.09
N THR A 60 1.64 4.53 -16.06
CA THR A 60 1.83 5.98 -15.95
C THR A 60 3.19 6.24 -15.34
N ASP A 61 4.06 6.91 -16.10
CA ASP A 61 5.46 7.09 -15.73
C ASP A 61 5.61 7.75 -14.35
N GLY A 62 6.36 7.10 -13.46
CA GLY A 62 6.69 7.58 -12.12
C GLY A 62 5.54 7.69 -11.12
N THR A 63 4.32 7.21 -11.42
CA THR A 63 3.19 7.31 -10.48
C THR A 63 3.28 6.24 -9.40
N ILE A 64 3.30 6.69 -8.14
CA ILE A 64 3.37 5.80 -6.97
C ILE A 64 2.38 6.20 -5.90
N PHE A 65 1.85 5.23 -5.18
CA PHE A 65 1.10 5.45 -3.96
C PHE A 65 1.75 4.68 -2.82
N ARG A 66 2.05 5.33 -1.70
CA ARG A 66 2.71 4.65 -0.57
C ARG A 66 2.09 5.04 0.76
N TYR A 67 1.54 4.06 1.47
CA TYR A 67 1.11 4.21 2.86
C TYR A 67 2.13 3.54 3.77
N ASP A 68 2.84 4.32 4.57
CA ASP A 68 3.83 3.81 5.51
C ASP A 68 3.87 4.64 6.79
N ASN A 69 4.61 4.15 7.78
CA ASN A 69 4.76 4.84 9.06
C ASN A 69 6.23 4.94 9.52
N PHE A 70 7.17 4.94 8.57
CA PHE A 70 8.57 5.20 8.89
C PHE A 70 8.70 6.65 9.40
N PRO A 71 9.36 6.89 10.55
CA PRO A 71 9.40 8.21 11.18
C PRO A 71 10.39 9.16 10.49
N ASP A 72 10.16 9.47 9.21
CA ASP A 72 10.97 10.44 8.47
C ASP A 72 10.72 11.86 9.01
N LYS A 73 11.79 12.54 9.45
CA LYS A 73 11.72 13.89 10.02
C LYS A 73 11.20 14.92 9.03
N ASN A 74 11.35 14.69 7.72
CA ASN A 74 10.79 15.55 6.68
C ASN A 74 9.27 15.68 6.79
N TRP A 75 8.60 14.64 7.30
CA TRP A 75 7.14 14.55 7.41
C TRP A 75 6.63 14.70 8.85
N SER A 76 7.48 15.20 9.76
CA SER A 76 7.13 15.40 11.18
C SER A 76 5.96 16.35 11.43
N ASN A 77 5.63 17.21 10.46
CA ASN A 77 4.50 18.14 10.53
C ASN A 77 3.17 17.53 10.04
N VAL A 78 3.17 16.31 9.52
CA VAL A 78 1.95 15.61 9.09
C VAL A 78 1.12 15.26 10.34
N SER A 79 -0.19 15.54 10.33
CA SER A 79 -1.04 15.38 11.52
C SER A 79 -1.14 13.95 12.04
N SER A 80 -0.93 12.95 11.17
CA SER A 80 -0.91 11.53 11.51
C SER A 80 0.49 10.97 11.78
N TYR A 81 1.52 11.81 11.89
CA TYR A 81 2.90 11.37 12.06
C TYR A 81 3.04 10.32 13.19
N PRO A 82 3.74 9.19 12.97
CA PRO A 82 4.63 8.91 11.83
C PRO A 82 3.94 8.35 10.58
N TYR A 83 2.63 8.10 10.62
CA TYR A 83 1.86 7.61 9.49
C TYR A 83 1.70 8.71 8.45
N HIS A 84 1.95 8.38 7.21
CA HIS A 84 1.82 9.32 6.11
C HIS A 84 1.50 8.58 4.81
N PHE A 85 0.97 9.32 3.85
CA PHE A 85 0.61 8.78 2.55
C PHE A 85 1.25 9.60 1.43
N HIS A 86 2.00 8.93 0.57
CA HIS A 86 2.50 9.47 -0.70
C HIS A 86 1.42 9.28 -1.76
N ASN A 87 0.86 10.38 -2.26
CA ASN A 87 -0.30 10.38 -3.14
C ASN A 87 0.11 10.74 -4.57
N GLY A 88 0.42 9.73 -5.38
CA GLY A 88 0.78 9.87 -6.79
C GLY A 88 2.28 10.17 -7.04
N SER A 89 3.02 10.65 -6.04
CA SER A 89 4.47 10.86 -6.14
C SER A 89 5.15 10.79 -4.77
N GLN A 90 6.47 10.61 -4.75
CA GLN A 90 7.27 10.59 -3.53
C GLN A 90 7.20 11.90 -2.73
N MET A 91 6.98 13.04 -3.39
CA MET A 91 7.00 14.36 -2.73
C MET A 91 5.61 14.87 -2.34
N ASN A 92 4.55 14.26 -2.83
CA ASN A 92 3.18 14.63 -2.45
C ASN A 92 2.75 13.84 -1.22
N VAL A 93 3.11 14.34 -0.03
CA VAL A 93 2.85 13.67 1.25
C VAL A 93 1.69 14.31 1.99
N GLU A 94 0.73 13.49 2.38
CA GLU A 94 -0.45 13.90 3.14
C GLU A 94 -0.61 13.07 4.42
N ALA A 95 -1.49 13.54 5.31
CA ALA A 95 -1.92 12.74 6.45
C ALA A 95 -2.57 11.45 5.99
N SER A 96 -2.35 10.36 6.74
CA SER A 96 -2.92 9.05 6.43
C SER A 96 -4.44 9.17 6.30
N PRO A 97 -5.02 8.88 5.12
CA PRO A 97 -6.46 8.73 4.96
C PRO A 97 -6.94 7.35 5.43
N PHE A 98 -6.03 6.48 5.86
CA PHE A 98 -6.29 5.09 6.22
C PHE A 98 -6.30 4.89 7.74
N PRO A 99 -6.99 3.84 8.23
CA PRO A 99 -6.85 3.37 9.61
C PRO A 99 -5.40 3.06 9.98
N LEU A 100 -5.05 3.35 11.24
CA LEU A 100 -3.67 3.19 11.75
C LEU A 100 -3.33 1.75 12.14
N ALA A 101 -4.34 0.93 12.45
CA ALA A 101 -4.15 -0.49 12.69
C ALA A 101 -3.78 -1.18 11.37
N ILE A 102 -2.72 -1.99 11.38
CA ILE A 102 -2.05 -2.46 10.16
C ILE A 102 -2.99 -3.23 9.22
N LEU A 103 -3.82 -4.14 9.76
CA LEU A 103 -4.70 -4.97 8.94
C LEU A 103 -5.84 -4.16 8.32
N GLU A 104 -6.44 -3.25 9.09
CA GLU A 104 -7.50 -2.34 8.67
C GLU A 104 -6.97 -1.31 7.67
N GLY A 105 -5.78 -0.77 7.93
CA GLY A 105 -5.06 0.13 7.04
C GLY A 105 -4.70 -0.54 5.72
N PHE A 106 -4.27 -1.81 5.75
CA PHE A 106 -3.99 -2.59 4.55
C PHE A 106 -5.24 -2.83 3.71
N ARG A 107 -6.37 -3.23 4.33
CA ARG A 107 -7.66 -3.36 3.63
C ARG A 107 -8.11 -2.05 3.00
N ALA A 108 -8.02 -0.95 3.74
CA ALA A 108 -8.39 0.37 3.24
C ALA A 108 -7.48 0.81 2.08
N PHE A 109 -6.18 0.48 2.13
CA PHE A 109 -5.25 0.72 1.04
C PHE A 109 -5.61 -0.10 -0.21
N LEU A 110 -5.90 -1.40 -0.06
CA LEU A 110 -6.32 -2.24 -1.19
C LEU A 110 -7.67 -1.78 -1.79
N GLU A 111 -8.62 -1.32 -0.97
CA GLU A 111 -9.87 -0.74 -1.50
C GLU A 111 -9.61 0.57 -2.25
N PHE A 112 -8.69 1.41 -1.76
CA PHE A 112 -8.24 2.60 -2.51
C PHE A 112 -7.68 2.21 -3.89
N VAL A 113 -6.81 1.21 -3.96
CA VAL A 113 -6.25 0.70 -5.22
C VAL A 113 -7.39 0.20 -6.12
N ARG A 114 -8.30 -0.61 -5.59
CA ARG A 114 -9.44 -1.16 -6.32
C ARG A 114 -10.33 -0.08 -6.93
N VAL A 115 -10.66 0.96 -6.15
CA VAL A 115 -11.46 2.10 -6.61
C VAL A 115 -10.71 2.88 -7.69
N LYS A 116 -9.41 3.16 -7.51
CA LYS A 116 -8.56 3.84 -8.50
C LYS A 116 -8.50 3.07 -9.83
N MET A 117 -8.31 1.75 -9.78
CA MET A 117 -8.28 0.89 -10.97
C MET A 117 -9.61 0.97 -11.75
N ARG A 118 -10.76 0.94 -11.06
CA ARG A 118 -12.08 1.02 -11.70
C ARG A 118 -12.36 2.38 -12.35
N LEU A 119 -11.85 3.46 -11.76
CA LEU A 119 -12.00 4.81 -12.33
C LEU A 119 -11.14 4.99 -13.59
N ALA A 120 -9.97 4.35 -13.65
CA ALA A 120 -9.10 4.40 -14.84
C ALA A 120 -9.69 3.69 -16.06
N ASP A 121 -10.63 2.76 -15.87
CA ASP A 121 -11.30 2.04 -16.97
C ASP A 121 -12.52 2.77 -17.54
N GLN A 122 -12.95 3.89 -16.92
CA GLN A 122 -14.12 4.61 -17.43
C GLN A 122 -13.77 5.30 -18.75
N PRO A 123 -14.56 5.11 -19.82
CA PRO A 123 -14.34 5.84 -21.07
C PRO A 123 -14.49 7.35 -20.83
N VAL A 124 -13.55 8.12 -21.36
CA VAL A 124 -13.57 9.60 -21.42
C VAL A 124 -14.73 10.07 -22.29
#